data_AF-A0AB36M183-F1
#
_entry.id   AF-A0AB36M183-F1
#
_cell.length_a   1.000
_cell.length_b   1.000
_cell.length_c   1.000
_cell.angle_alpha   90.00
_cell.angle_beta   90.00
_cell.angle_gamma   90.00
#
_symmetry.space_group_name_H-M   'P 1'
#
loop_
_entity.id
_entity.type
_entity.pdbx_description
1 polymer ?
#
loop_
_entity_poly.entity_id
_entity_poly.type
_entity_poly.pdbx_seq_one_letter_code
_entity_poly.pdbx_strand_id
1 'polypeptide(L)'
;MEGAFARAKVKIPLNTVNTMSMQTFLQILKGAPMVGMLPEAMVIDQVKEGQLQILETDLILDAQDYGILTRKDEPVSDIAAAFINILLKNAKRK
;
A
#
# COMPACT_ATOMS: atom_id res chain seq x y z
N MET A 1 -10.36 -2.66 -0.31
CA MET A 1 -11.05 -2.45 0.98
C MET A 1 -12.42 -3.13 0.98
N GLU A 2 -13.35 -2.69 0.13
CA GLU A 2 -14.74 -3.19 0.09
C GLU A 2 -14.83 -4.72 0.00
N GLY A 3 -14.06 -5.33 -0.89
CA GLY A 3 -13.98 -6.79 -1.03
C GLY A 3 -13.51 -7.52 0.23
N ALA A 4 -12.57 -6.94 1.00
CA ALA A 4 -12.07 -7.56 2.23
C ALA A 4 -13.14 -7.59 3.33
N PHE A 5 -13.85 -6.47 3.53
CA PHE A 5 -14.97 -6.38 4.49
C PHE A 5 -16.12 -7.30 4.09
N ALA A 6 -16.46 -7.35 2.79
CA ALA A 6 -17.49 -8.23 2.27
C ALA A 6 -17.17 -9.72 2.50
N ARG A 7 -15.91 -10.15 2.23
CA ARG A 7 -15.44 -11.52 2.50
C ARG A 7 -15.53 -11.88 3.99
N ALA A 8 -15.20 -10.93 4.86
CA ALA A 8 -15.33 -11.09 6.31
C ALA A 8 -16.79 -10.96 6.82
N LYS A 9 -17.78 -10.78 5.93
CA LYS A 9 -19.21 -10.62 6.25
C LYS A 9 -19.50 -9.47 7.23
N VAL A 10 -18.70 -8.41 7.18
CA VAL A 10 -18.86 -7.20 7.99
C VAL A 10 -19.19 -5.99 7.12
N LYS A 11 -19.93 -5.04 7.67
CA LYS A 11 -20.22 -3.77 6.98
C LYS A 11 -19.00 -2.86 6.99
N ILE A 12 -18.85 -2.07 5.94
CA ILE A 12 -17.85 -1.00 5.89
C ILE A 12 -18.24 0.09 6.90
N PRO A 13 -17.30 0.64 7.68
CA PRO A 13 -17.58 1.75 8.57
C PRO A 13 -18.04 2.99 7.80
N LEU A 14 -19.15 3.60 8.23
CA LEU A 14 -19.69 4.83 7.62
C LEU A 14 -18.80 6.06 7.90
N ASN A 15 -18.12 6.08 9.04
CA ASN A 15 -17.22 7.17 9.42
C ASN A 15 -15.79 6.85 8.97
N THR A 16 -15.55 6.92 7.65
CA THR A 16 -14.26 6.59 7.03
C THR A 16 -13.69 7.83 6.33
N VAL A 17 -12.40 8.09 6.53
CA VAL A 17 -11.65 9.11 5.79
C VAL A 17 -10.73 8.42 4.78
N ASN A 18 -10.85 8.78 3.50
CA ASN A 18 -9.97 8.30 2.44
C ASN A 18 -9.02 9.42 2.01
N THR A 19 -7.72 9.15 2.01
CA THR A 19 -6.69 10.10 1.55
C THR A 19 -5.58 9.37 0.80
N MET A 20 -5.01 10.02 -0.20
CA MET A 20 -3.82 9.54 -0.92
C MET A 20 -2.52 10.07 -0.30
N SER A 21 -2.61 11.00 0.65
CA SER A 21 -1.46 11.61 1.32
C SER A 21 -1.12 10.84 2.58
N MET A 22 0.05 10.18 2.57
CA MET A 22 0.60 9.49 3.74
C MET A 22 0.77 10.47 4.92
N GLN A 23 1.27 11.68 4.63
CA GLN A 23 1.46 12.71 5.66
C GLN A 23 0.14 13.07 6.34
N THR A 24 -0.91 13.33 5.55
CA THR A 24 -2.25 13.63 6.07
C THR A 24 -2.82 12.45 6.84
N PHE A 25 -2.61 11.22 6.35
CA PHE A 25 -3.05 10.01 7.02
C PHE A 25 -2.47 9.90 8.43
N LEU A 26 -1.15 10.04 8.59
CA LEU A 26 -0.51 9.93 9.91
C LEU A 26 -0.94 11.06 10.85
N GLN A 27 -1.10 12.29 10.35
CA GLN A 27 -1.55 13.41 11.17
C GLN A 27 -2.97 13.18 11.71
N ILE A 28 -3.87 12.72 10.85
CA ILE A 28 -5.24 12.38 11.23
C ILE A 28 -5.22 11.23 12.26
N LEU A 29 -4.52 10.14 11.97
CA LEU A 29 -4.41 8.98 12.87
C LEU A 29 -3.85 9.33 14.25
N LYS A 30 -2.86 10.23 14.32
CA LYS A 30 -2.29 10.71 15.59
C LYS A 30 -3.24 11.62 16.37
N GLY A 31 -4.13 12.35 15.67
CA GLY A 31 -4.97 13.39 16.25
C GLY A 31 -6.33 12.94 16.80
N ALA A 32 -6.76 11.70 16.52
CA ALA A 32 -8.07 11.21 16.92
C ALA A 32 -8.08 9.69 17.15
N PRO A 33 -9.02 9.14 17.95
CA PRO A 33 -9.12 7.71 18.22
C PRO A 33 -9.62 6.95 16.99
N MET A 34 -8.69 6.56 16.12
CA MET A 34 -8.99 5.90 14.85
C MET A 34 -8.10 4.68 14.63
N VAL A 35 -8.54 3.83 13.71
CA VAL A 35 -7.74 2.73 13.16
C VAL A 35 -7.37 3.06 11.73
N GLY A 36 -6.16 2.66 11.33
CA GLY A 36 -5.63 2.87 10.00
C GLY A 36 -5.45 1.57 9.22
N MET A 37 -5.68 1.60 7.92
CA MET A 37 -5.43 0.46 7.03
C MET A 37 -4.45 0.87 5.93
N LEU A 38 -3.23 0.33 6.00
CA LEU A 38 -2.09 0.71 5.18
C LEU A 38 -1.25 -0.51 4.79
N PRO A 39 -0.51 -0.48 3.67
CA PRO A 39 0.59 -1.40 3.46
C PRO A 39 1.64 -1.25 4.58
N GLU A 40 2.05 -2.36 5.19
CA GLU A 40 3.06 -2.39 6.27
C GLU A 40 4.35 -1.67 5.87
N ALA A 41 4.78 -1.85 4.61
CA ALA A 41 5.98 -1.22 4.07
C ALA A 41 5.99 0.32 4.16
N MET A 42 4.82 0.96 4.29
CA MET A 42 4.72 2.42 4.42
C MET A 42 4.89 2.92 5.86
N VAL A 43 4.79 2.04 6.87
CA VAL A 43 4.77 2.43 8.29
C VAL A 43 5.73 1.65 9.17
N ILE A 44 6.61 0.86 8.58
CA ILE A 44 7.49 -0.05 9.33
C ILE A 44 8.40 0.68 10.32
N ASP A 45 8.84 1.89 10.00
CA ASP A 45 9.69 2.69 10.88
C ASP A 45 8.91 3.22 12.10
N GLN A 46 7.68 3.69 11.89
CA GLN A 46 6.80 4.14 12.97
C GLN A 46 6.41 2.98 13.90
N VAL A 47 6.28 1.76 13.36
CA VAL A 47 6.05 0.56 14.17
C VAL A 47 7.29 0.22 15.00
N LYS A 48 8.49 0.23 14.39
CA LYS A 48 9.76 -0.02 15.10
C LYS A 48 10.02 1.00 16.21
N GLU A 49 9.66 2.25 15.97
CA GLU A 49 9.78 3.34 16.96
C GLU A 49 8.68 3.30 18.03
N GLY A 50 7.72 2.36 17.94
CA GLY A 50 6.62 2.21 18.90
C GLY A 50 5.54 3.29 18.79
N GLN A 51 5.55 4.10 17.73
CA GLN A 51 4.52 5.11 17.48
C GLN A 51 3.22 4.50 16.95
N LEU A 52 3.30 3.34 16.30
CA LEU A 52 2.16 2.59 15.77
C LEU A 52 2.26 1.12 16.18
N GLN A 53 1.11 0.49 16.33
CA GLN A 53 0.98 -0.94 16.56
C GLN A 53 0.22 -1.57 15.41
N ILE A 54 0.72 -2.69 14.90
CA ILE A 54 0.01 -3.51 13.92
C ILE A 54 -1.07 -4.29 14.65
N LEU A 55 -2.30 -4.25 14.13
CA LEU A 55 -3.41 -5.08 14.60
C LEU A 55 -3.50 -6.32 13.70
N GLU A 56 -3.37 -7.51 14.29
CA GLU A 56 -3.57 -8.75 13.56
C GLU A 56 -5.04 -8.89 13.15
N THR A 57 -5.28 -9.21 11.88
CA THR A 57 -6.63 -9.32 11.33
C THR A 57 -6.70 -10.37 10.23
N ASP A 58 -7.81 -11.10 10.18
CA ASP A 58 -8.15 -12.02 9.09
C ASP A 58 -8.64 -11.29 7.82
N LEU A 59 -8.63 -9.94 7.82
CA LEU A 59 -8.95 -9.15 6.64
C LEU A 59 -7.86 -9.29 5.58
N ILE A 60 -8.06 -10.23 4.66
CA ILE A 60 -7.19 -10.40 3.51
C ILE A 60 -7.46 -9.25 2.52
N LEU A 61 -6.49 -8.38 2.35
CA LEU A 61 -6.44 -7.39 1.27
C LEU A 61 -5.70 -7.99 0.09
N ASP A 62 -6.28 -7.86 -1.10
CA ASP A 62 -5.60 -8.26 -2.33
C ASP A 62 -4.36 -7.37 -2.49
N ALA A 63 -3.21 -8.00 -2.76
CA ALA A 63 -1.98 -7.26 -3.01
C ALA A 63 -2.20 -6.32 -4.20
N GLN A 64 -1.77 -5.07 -4.08
CA GLN A 64 -1.78 -4.19 -5.25
C GLN A 64 -0.75 -4.74 -6.25
N ASP A 65 -1.19 -4.98 -7.48
CA ASP A 65 -0.30 -5.36 -8.57
C ASP A 65 0.60 -4.17 -8.90
N TYR A 66 1.89 -4.31 -8.61
CA TYR A 66 2.91 -3.33 -8.98
C TYR A 66 3.55 -3.74 -10.30
N GLY A 67 3.75 -2.76 -11.19
CA GLY A 67 4.32 -2.97 -12.51
C GLY A 67 5.20 -1.83 -12.96
N ILE A 68 5.80 -2.01 -14.12
CA ILE A 68 6.59 -0.99 -14.81
C ILE A 68 5.70 -0.35 -15.86
N LEU A 69 5.65 0.99 -15.88
CA LEU A 69 4.89 1.76 -16.86
C LEU A 69 5.85 2.64 -17.68
N THR A 70 5.60 2.71 -18.98
CA THR A 70 6.30 3.61 -19.92
C THR A 70 5.28 4.26 -20.84
N ARG A 71 5.64 5.36 -21.51
CA ARG A 71 4.75 6.01 -22.48
C ARG A 71 4.46 5.04 -23.62
N LYS A 72 3.18 4.94 -23.99
CA LYS A 72 2.75 4.11 -25.10
C LYS A 72 3.40 4.61 -26.39
N ASP A 73 3.92 3.68 -27.19
CA ASP A 73 4.54 3.92 -28.50
C ASP A 73 5.81 4.79 -28.49
N GLU A 74 6.40 5.04 -27.32
CA GLU A 74 7.66 5.77 -27.18
C GLU A 74 8.83 4.81 -26.95
N PRO A 75 9.93 4.89 -27.73
CA PRO A 75 11.10 4.06 -27.49
C PRO A 75 11.74 4.42 -26.15
N VAL A 76 12.03 3.40 -25.34
CA VAL A 76 12.82 3.56 -24.11
C VAL A 76 14.29 3.73 -24.45
N SER A 77 15.01 4.58 -23.72
CA SER A 77 16.47 4.69 -23.86
C SER A 77 17.16 3.39 -23.44
N ASP A 78 18.39 3.17 -23.92
CA ASP A 78 19.17 1.97 -23.56
C ASP A 78 19.36 1.81 -22.05
N ILE A 79 19.55 2.93 -21.34
CA ILE A 79 19.68 2.96 -19.88
C ILE A 79 18.37 2.54 -19.20
N ALA A 80 17.23 3.07 -19.68
CA ALA A 80 15.92 2.70 -19.16
C ALA A 80 15.62 1.21 -19.43
N ALA A 81 15.94 0.71 -20.63
CA ALA A 81 15.78 -0.70 -20.98
C ALA A 81 16.62 -1.61 -20.07
N ALA A 82 17.87 -1.25 -19.79
CA ALA A 82 18.72 -1.98 -18.86
C ALA A 82 18.11 -2.03 -17.45
N PHE A 83 17.61 -0.91 -16.95
CA PHE A 83 16.94 -0.84 -15.65
C PHE A 83 15.66 -1.69 -15.60
N ILE A 84 14.81 -1.60 -16.62
CA ILE A 84 13.60 -2.41 -16.75
C ILE A 84 13.94 -3.89 -16.72
N ASN A 85 14.98 -4.32 -17.45
CA ASN A 85 15.42 -5.72 -17.47
C ASN A 85 15.90 -6.20 -16.09
N ILE A 86 16.62 -5.35 -15.35
CA ILE A 86 17.03 -5.65 -13.96
C ILE A 86 15.79 -5.84 -13.08
N LEU A 87 14.82 -4.92 -13.14
CA LEU A 87 13.60 -5.01 -12.34
C LEU A 87 12.80 -6.28 -12.66
N LEU A 88 12.56 -6.57 -13.94
CA LEU A 88 11.81 -7.75 -14.38
C LEU A 88 12.50 -9.07 -14.01
N LYS A 89 13.84 -9.12 -14.06
CA LYS A 89 14.61 -10.31 -13.68
C LYS A 89 14.47 -10.63 -12.19
N ASN A 90 14.41 -9.60 -11.34
CA ASN A 90 14.32 -9.77 -9.89
C ASN A 90 12.87 -9.93 -9.41
N ALA A 91 11.89 -9.35 -10.08
CA ALA A 91 10.48 -9.49 -9.73
C ALA A 91 9.95 -10.94 -9.86
N LYS A 92 10.57 -11.77 -10.71
CA LYS A 92 10.22 -13.19 -10.89
C LYS A 92 10.79 -14.12 -9.81
N ARG A 93 11.63 -13.60 -8.90
CA ARG A 93 12.15 -14.35 -7.75
C ARG A 93 11.24 -14.06 -6.55
N LYS A 94 10.08 -14.70 -6.51
CA LYS A 94 9.29 -14.89 -5.31
C LYS A 94 9.14 -16.38 -5.06
#